data_AF-A0A9P5Q9Q3-F1
#
_entry.id   AF-A0A9P5Q9Q3-F1
#
_cell.length_a   1.000
_cell.length_b   1.000
_cell.length_c   1.000
_cell.angle_alpha   90.00
_cell.angle_beta   90.00
_cell.angle_gamma   90.00
#
_symmetry.space_group_name_H-M   'P 1'
#
loop_
_entity.id
_entity.type
_entity.pdbx_description
1 polymer ?
#
loop_
_entity_poly.entity_id
_entity_poly.type
_entity_poly.pdbx_seq_one_letter_code
_entity_poly.pdbx_strand_id
1 'polypeptide(L)'
;MIYLASAFKWETIRTEGIRPDWKRLIHLSETIPGHLGYSHTKPFVVIHIDFQKARLDGLTFFRAPNGDIVSDGGQNRCISPACFTKIERIEWSKDLIWTSQEHRQDE
;
A
#
# COMPACT_ATOMS: atom_id res chain seq x y z
N MET A 1 5.87 -7.58 3.42
CA MET A 1 5.32 -7.01 2.16
C MET A 1 4.17 -6.08 2.52
N ILE A 2 3.83 -5.15 1.64
CA ILE A 2 2.77 -4.17 1.88
C ILE A 2 1.73 -4.16 0.74
N TYR A 3 0.51 -3.79 1.09
CA TYR A 3 -0.55 -3.42 0.15
C TYR A 3 -0.90 -1.94 0.37
N LEU A 4 -0.91 -1.16 -0.71
CA LEU A 4 -1.38 0.22 -0.69
C LEU A 4 -2.83 0.30 -1.16
N ALA A 5 -3.66 0.97 -0.39
CA ALA A 5 -5.03 1.27 -0.78
C ALA A 5 -5.41 2.71 -0.44
N SER A 6 -6.43 3.21 -1.11
CA SER A 6 -7.11 4.41 -0.65
C SER A 6 -7.75 4.15 0.72
N ALA A 7 -7.63 5.10 1.66
CA ALA A 7 -8.19 4.96 3.00
C ALA A 7 -9.72 4.76 3.00
N PHE A 8 -10.42 5.17 1.94
CA PHE A 8 -11.86 4.92 1.78
C PHE A 8 -12.21 3.43 1.62
N LYS A 9 -11.27 2.61 1.14
CA LYS A 9 -11.47 1.15 1.03
C LYS A 9 -11.19 0.42 2.34
N TRP A 10 -10.69 1.12 3.37
CA TRP A 10 -10.21 0.47 4.59
C TRP A 10 -11.30 -0.35 5.28
N GLU A 11 -12.53 0.16 5.40
CA GLU A 11 -13.61 -0.54 6.11
C GLU A 11 -13.98 -1.88 5.45
N THR A 12 -13.99 -1.92 4.12
CA THR A 12 -14.17 -3.16 3.37
C THR A 12 -12.96 -4.07 3.53
N ILE A 13 -11.73 -3.55 3.42
CA ILE A 13 -10.53 -4.39 3.49
C ILE A 13 -10.35 -5.03 4.88
N ARG A 14 -10.65 -4.30 5.96
CA ARG A 14 -10.52 -4.85 7.32
C ARG A 14 -11.52 -5.96 7.63
N THR A 15 -12.67 -5.97 6.96
CA THR A 15 -13.74 -6.96 7.18
C THR A 15 -13.66 -8.11 6.18
N GLU A 16 -13.44 -7.81 4.90
CA GLU A 16 -13.51 -8.78 3.79
C GLU A 16 -12.15 -9.26 3.28
N GLY A 17 -11.06 -8.59 3.69
CA GLY A 17 -9.71 -8.83 3.21
C GLY A 17 -9.36 -8.08 1.92
N ILE A 18 -8.16 -8.32 1.40
CA ILE A 18 -7.71 -7.75 0.13
C ILE A 18 -8.09 -8.71 -0.99
N ARG A 19 -8.97 -8.24 -1.87
CA ARG A 19 -9.39 -8.98 -3.07
C ARG A 19 -8.91 -8.26 -4.32
N PRO A 20 -8.56 -8.98 -5.39
CA PRO A 20 -8.23 -8.35 -6.66
C PRO A 20 -9.49 -7.78 -7.32
N ASP A 21 -9.34 -6.65 -8.00
CA ASP A 21 -10.39 -6.13 -8.88
C ASP A 21 -10.50 -7.05 -10.12
N TRP A 22 -11.61 -7.78 -10.25
CA TRP A 22 -11.89 -8.71 -11.37
C TRP A 22 -10.76 -9.72 -11.66
N LYS A 23 -10.41 -9.97 -12.94
CA LYS A 23 -9.39 -10.93 -13.41
C LYS A 23 -7.95 -10.49 -13.14
N ARG A 24 -7.74 -9.47 -12.28
CA ARG A 24 -6.41 -8.96 -11.95
C ARG A 24 -5.78 -9.77 -10.81
N LEU A 25 -4.48 -9.58 -10.63
CA LEU A 25 -3.74 -10.04 -9.46
C LEU A 25 -3.76 -8.95 -8.38
N ILE A 26 -3.53 -9.35 -7.13
CA ILE A 26 -3.32 -8.44 -6.01
C ILE A 26 -1.89 -7.93 -6.11
N HIS A 27 -1.71 -6.63 -6.34
CA HIS A 27 -0.39 -6.01 -6.41
C HIS A 27 0.10 -5.61 -5.03
N LEU A 28 1.35 -5.95 -4.74
CA LEU A 28 2.02 -5.79 -3.46
C LEU A 28 3.38 -5.16 -3.70
N SER A 29 3.88 -4.47 -2.68
CA SER A 29 5.19 -3.81 -2.71
C SER A 29 6.06 -4.27 -1.55
N GLU A 30 7.38 -4.17 -1.72
CA GLU A 30 8.34 -4.40 -0.64
C GLU A 30 8.58 -3.14 0.18
N THR A 31 8.41 -1.97 -0.42
CA THR A 31 8.70 -0.67 0.18
C THR A 31 7.49 0.25 0.12
N ILE A 32 7.34 1.09 1.15
CA ILE A 32 6.40 2.21 1.12
C ILE A 32 6.96 3.24 0.12
N PRO A 33 6.18 3.75 -0.84
CA PRO A 33 6.65 4.78 -1.75
C PRO A 33 7.16 6.00 -0.97
N GLY A 34 8.44 6.32 -1.10
CA GLY A 34 9.09 7.40 -0.36
C GLY A 34 8.56 8.79 -0.70
N HIS A 35 8.00 8.94 -1.90
CA HIS A 35 7.18 10.08 -2.28
C HIS A 35 5.94 9.51 -2.98
N LEU A 36 4.80 9.52 -2.30
CA LEU A 36 3.53 9.48 -3.00
C LEU A 36 3.44 10.85 -3.68
N GLY A 37 3.47 10.96 -5.01
CA GLY A 37 3.35 12.27 -5.69
C GLY A 37 2.09 13.00 -5.24
N TYR A 38 2.16 14.31 -4.93
CA TYR A 38 1.04 15.12 -4.45
C TYR A 38 -0.21 14.90 -5.32
N SER A 39 -1.12 14.05 -4.84
CA SER A 39 -2.41 13.82 -5.46
C SER A 39 -3.43 14.33 -4.47
N HIS A 40 -3.97 15.53 -4.76
CA HIS A 40 -4.95 16.27 -3.98
C HIS A 40 -6.20 15.51 -3.49
N THR A 41 -6.33 14.22 -3.80
CA THR A 41 -7.64 13.60 -3.79
C THR A 41 -7.91 12.73 -2.59
N LYS A 42 -7.01 11.86 -2.09
CA LYS A 42 -7.40 10.88 -1.03
C LYS A 42 -6.22 10.45 -0.12
N PRO A 43 -6.44 10.29 1.21
CA PRO A 43 -5.48 9.64 2.09
C PRO A 43 -5.32 8.15 1.74
N PHE A 44 -4.18 7.57 2.11
CA PHE A 44 -3.85 6.17 1.85
C PHE A 44 -3.75 5.37 3.15
N VAL A 45 -3.94 4.06 3.03
CA VAL A 45 -3.58 3.10 4.06
C VAL A 45 -2.54 2.14 3.51
N VAL A 46 -1.52 1.91 4.32
CA VAL A 46 -0.50 0.88 4.10
C VAL A 46 -0.82 -0.29 5.01
N ILE A 47 -1.00 -1.45 4.40
CA ILE A 47 -1.33 -2.69 5.10
C ILE A 47 -0.12 -3.59 5.00
N HIS A 48 0.55 -3.83 6.12
CA HIS A 48 1.64 -4.79 6.21
C HIS A 48 1.08 -6.19 6.34
N ILE A 49 1.59 -7.10 5.52
CA ILE A 49 1.15 -8.48 5.44
C ILE A 49 2.28 -9.38 5.96
N ASP A 50 1.91 -10.26 6.91
CA ASP A 50 2.75 -11.37 7.35
C ASP A 50 2.92 -12.36 6.20
N PHE A 51 4.11 -12.36 5.61
CA PHE A 51 4.42 -13.27 4.51
C PHE A 51 4.40 -14.74 4.92
N GLN A 52 4.91 -15.07 6.12
CA GLN A 52 4.98 -16.45 6.57
C GLN A 52 3.58 -17.00 6.82
N LYS A 53 2.74 -16.23 7.51
CA LYS A 53 1.35 -16.60 7.75
C LYS A 53 0.57 -16.72 6.44
N ALA A 54 0.71 -15.75 5.54
CA ALA A 54 0.06 -15.78 4.23
C ALA A 54 0.43 -17.03 3.41
N ARG A 55 1.71 -17.41 3.42
CA ARG A 55 2.19 -18.62 2.73
C ARG A 55 1.62 -19.90 3.36
N LEU A 56 1.54 -19.96 4.69
CA LEU A 56 0.93 -21.08 5.42
C LEU A 56 -0.58 -21.18 5.15
N ASP A 57 -1.25 -20.05 4.94
CA ASP A 57 -2.65 -19.96 4.53
C ASP A 57 -2.86 -20.31 3.03
N GLY A 58 -1.82 -20.76 2.33
CA GLY A 58 -1.89 -21.23 0.94
C GLY A 58 -1.81 -20.14 -0.12
N LEU A 59 -1.38 -18.92 0.25
CA LEU A 59 -1.17 -17.84 -0.71
C LEU A 59 0.14 -18.02 -1.46
N THR A 60 0.07 -17.89 -2.79
CA THR A 60 1.25 -17.87 -3.65
C THR A 60 1.57 -16.44 -4.08
N PHE A 61 2.86 -16.12 -4.12
CA PHE A 61 3.37 -14.81 -4.53
C PHE A 61 4.32 -14.99 -5.71
N PHE A 62 4.19 -14.12 -6.68
CA PHE A 62 5.00 -14.09 -7.90
C PHE A 62 5.67 -12.73 -8.02
N ARG A 63 6.82 -12.69 -8.69
CA ARG A 63 7.45 -11.42 -9.06
C ARG A 63 7.10 -11.09 -10.51
N ALA A 64 6.51 -9.93 -10.71
CA ALA A 64 6.19 -9.41 -12.03
C ALA A 64 7.47 -8.87 -12.72
N PRO A 65 7.49 -8.75 -14.06
CA PRO A 65 8.67 -8.26 -14.80
C PRO A 65 9.13 -6.85 -14.41
N ASN A 66 8.22 -6.00 -13.90
CA ASN A 66 8.53 -4.66 -13.41
C ASN A 66 9.08 -4.66 -11.96
N GLY A 67 9.29 -5.82 -11.35
CA GLY A 67 9.79 -5.97 -9.99
C GLY A 67 8.71 -6.04 -8.91
N ASP A 68 7.45 -5.72 -9.25
CA ASP A 68 6.33 -5.79 -8.30
C ASP A 68 6.08 -7.21 -7.82
N ILE A 69 5.55 -7.34 -6.60
CA ILE A 69 5.07 -8.62 -6.10
C ILE A 69 3.58 -8.71 -6.39
N VAL A 70 3.12 -9.85 -6.88
CA VAL A 70 1.71 -10.09 -7.15
C VAL A 70 1.24 -11.41 -6.54
N SER A 71 -0.01 -11.49 -6.13
CA SER A 71 -0.65 -12.72 -5.67
C SER A 71 -1.99 -12.92 -6.37
N ASP A 72 -2.34 -14.17 -6.66
CA ASP A 72 -3.67 -14.54 -7.13
C ASP A 72 -4.71 -14.58 -6.00
N GLY A 73 -4.27 -14.46 -4.74
CA GLY A 73 -5.11 -14.57 -3.55
C GLY A 73 -5.47 -16.01 -3.19
N GLY A 74 -4.77 -17.00 -3.74
CA GLY A 74 -5.01 -18.43 -3.48
C GLY A 74 -6.42 -18.88 -3.84
N GLN A 75 -6.88 -19.96 -3.19
CA GLN A 75 -8.20 -20.57 -3.47
C GLN A 75 -9.37 -19.59 -3.29
N ASN A 76 -9.28 -18.68 -2.33
CA ASN A 76 -10.35 -17.74 -2.00
C ASN A 76 -10.26 -16.40 -2.77
N ARG A 77 -9.25 -16.24 -3.63
CA ARG A 77 -8.90 -14.97 -4.28
C ARG A 77 -8.88 -13.80 -3.30
N CYS A 78 -8.31 -14.03 -2.11
CA CYS A 78 -8.34 -13.08 -1.01
C CYS A 78 -7.14 -13.25 -0.09
N ILE A 79 -6.50 -12.14 0.26
CA ILE A 79 -5.60 -12.08 1.41
C ILE A 79 -6.43 -11.73 2.64
N SER A 80 -6.58 -12.71 3.53
CA SER A 80 -7.37 -12.59 4.76
C SER A 80 -6.85 -11.46 5.67
N PRO A 81 -7.74 -10.71 6.36
CA PRO A 81 -7.33 -9.76 7.40
C PRO A 81 -6.48 -10.39 8.51
N ALA A 82 -6.60 -11.70 8.73
CA ALA A 82 -5.76 -12.42 9.69
C ALA A 82 -4.26 -12.37 9.35
N CYS A 83 -3.91 -12.08 8.10
CA CYS A 83 -2.53 -11.90 7.66
C CYS A 83 -1.99 -10.48 7.89
N PHE A 84 -2.81 -9.52 8.34
CA PHE A 84 -2.38 -8.14 8.51
C PHE A 84 -1.61 -7.96 9.83
N THR A 85 -0.43 -7.36 9.79
CA THR A 85 0.45 -7.18 10.96
C THR A 85 0.48 -5.75 11.47
N LYS A 86 0.40 -4.77 10.57
CA LYS A 86 0.45 -3.35 10.89
C LYS A 86 -0.35 -2.58 9.85
N ILE A 87 -1.11 -1.60 10.30
CA ILE A 87 -1.86 -0.68 9.44
C ILE A 87 -1.35 0.73 9.70
N GLU A 88 -0.95 1.44 8.65
CA GLU A 88 -0.49 2.82 8.73
C GLU A 88 -1.37 3.69 7.85
N ARG A 89 -1.92 4.76 8.42
CA ARG A 89 -2.62 5.78 7.64
C ARG A 89 -1.58 6.81 7.22
N ILE A 90 -1.40 6.96 5.92
CA ILE A 90 -0.53 8.00 5.36
C ILE A 90 -1.44 9.16 4.95
N GLU A 91 -1.27 10.26 5.68
CA GLU A 91 -1.85 11.54 5.34
C GLU A 91 -0.80 12.40 4.68
N TRP A 92 -1.24 13.22 3.72
CA TRP A 92 -0.39 14.19 3.09
C TRP A 92 0.11 15.18 4.14
N SER A 93 1.42 15.32 4.27
CA SER A 93 1.94 16.48 4.98
C SER A 93 1.51 17.73 4.21
N LYS A 94 0.93 18.68 4.92
CA LYS A 94 0.65 20.03 4.40
C LYS A 94 1.90 20.92 4.43
N ASP A 95 3.03 20.39 4.90
CA ASP A 95 4.28 21.12 4.98
C ASP A 95 4.70 21.51 3.56
N LEU A 96 4.49 22.78 3.22
CA LEU A 96 5.08 23.38 2.05
C LEU A 96 6.61 23.30 2.21
N ILE A 97 7.27 22.50 1.36
CA ILE A 97 8.74 22.50 1.21
C ILE A 97 9.17 23.72 0.38
N TRP A 98 8.53 24.88 0.63
CA TRP A 98 8.91 26.15 0.05
C TRP A 98 8.83 27.23 1.13
N THR A 99 9.66 27.08 2.16
CA THR A 99 10.22 28.29 2.75
C THR A 99 11.30 28.76 1.78
N SER A 100 10.91 29.64 0.85
CA SER A 100 11.87 30.53 0.22
C SER A 100 12.74 31.08 1.34
N GLN A 101 14.04 30.78 1.35
CA GLN A 101 14.96 31.67 2.02
C GLN A 101 14.98 32.96 1.18
N GLU A 102 14.03 33.84 1.45
CA GLU A 102 14.13 35.23 1.07
C GLU A 102 15.18 35.91 1.97
N HIS A 103 16.15 36.52 1.29
CA HIS A 103 16.99 37.66 1.68
C HIS A 103 18.28 37.48 2.52
N ARG A 104 19.41 37.68 1.84
CA ARG A 104 20.30 38.86 1.96
C ARG A 104 21.10 39.00 0.65
N GLN A 105 20.84 39.99 -0.20
CA GLN A 105 21.55 41.29 -0.24
C GLN A 105 23.04 41.14 0.06
N ASP A 106 23.88 41.26 -0.97
CA ASP A 106 24.90 42.32 -1.10
C ASP A 106 25.62 42.20 -2.46
N GLU A 107 25.43 43.22 -3.30
CA GLU A 107 26.42 43.98 -4.11
C GLU A 107 25.76 44.68 -5.31
#